data_AF-A0A925KBQ0-F1
#
_entry.id   AF-A0A925KBQ0-F1
#
_cell.length_a   1.000
_cell.length_b   1.000
_cell.length_c   1.000
_cell.angle_alpha   90.00
_cell.angle_beta   90.00
_cell.angle_gamma   90.00
#
_symmetry.space_group_name_H-M   'P 1'
#
loop_
_entity.id
_entity.type
_entity.pdbx_description
1 polymer ?
#
loop_
_entity_poly.entity_id
_entity_poly.type
_entity_poly.pdbx_seq_one_letter_code
_entity_poly.pdbx_strand_id
1 'polypeptide(L)'
;MGPTTRLRAEVFPPALRQAPASGWQRAMFWLLAPAPQESAPPRNRLPGVRLEFMRALADIDDLDVERVRNRVALSQSLRELWHLRTDVYRAIGLAHTQREAETRLGLLNRHFPCRAPRSQFGAL
;
A
#
# COMPACT_ATOMS: atom_id res chain seq x y z
N MET A 1 37.98 -11.68 17.43
CA MET A 1 37.55 -10.41 18.05
C MET A 1 37.02 -9.51 16.94
N GLY A 2 35.70 -9.35 16.81
CA GLY A 2 35.11 -8.20 16.08
C GLY A 2 35.10 -6.95 16.98
N PRO A 3 34.46 -5.80 16.62
CA PRO A 3 33.47 -5.60 15.54
C PRO A 3 33.55 -4.23 14.78
N THR A 4 32.54 -3.94 13.93
CA THR A 4 32.01 -2.60 13.51
C THR A 4 32.79 -1.77 12.46
N THR A 5 32.25 -1.04 11.46
CA THR A 5 30.89 -0.67 11.00
C THR A 5 30.97 0.07 9.64
N ARG A 6 29.85 0.08 8.90
CA ARG A 6 29.38 1.06 7.87
C ARG A 6 29.48 0.66 6.40
N LEU A 7 28.54 -0.18 5.94
CA LEU A 7 28.00 -0.04 4.59
C LEU A 7 26.98 1.09 4.60
N ARG A 8 27.45 2.34 4.48
CA ARG A 8 26.60 3.47 4.15
C ARG A 8 26.17 3.27 2.69
N ALA A 9 24.88 3.02 2.46
CA ALA A 9 24.34 3.05 1.11
C ALA A 9 24.51 4.47 0.57
N GLU A 10 25.48 4.67 -0.32
CA GLU A 10 25.55 5.85 -1.17
C GLU A 10 24.35 5.82 -2.12
N VAL A 11 23.29 6.50 -1.72
CA VAL A 11 22.16 6.78 -2.59
C VAL A 11 22.55 7.98 -3.44
N PHE A 12 22.95 7.73 -4.69
CA PHE A 12 23.13 8.79 -5.67
C PHE A 12 21.76 9.40 -6.00
N PRO A 13 21.57 10.73 -5.88
CA PRO A 13 20.38 11.36 -6.41
C PRO A 13 20.41 11.27 -7.95
N PRO A 14 19.28 11.05 -8.62
CA PRO A 14 19.23 11.02 -10.08
C PRO A 14 19.76 12.35 -10.61
N ALA A 15 20.77 12.27 -11.48
CA ALA A 15 21.42 13.44 -12.07
C ALA A 15 20.38 14.31 -12.78
N LEU A 16 20.04 15.45 -12.17
CA LEU A 16 19.26 16.51 -12.80
C LEU A 16 20.14 17.14 -13.88
N ARG A 17 19.78 16.94 -15.15
CA ARG A 17 20.57 17.35 -16.33
C ARG A 17 20.80 18.87 -16.47
N GLN A 18 20.31 19.71 -15.56
CA GLN A 18 20.64 21.14 -15.50
C GLN A 18 20.62 21.60 -14.03
N ALA A 19 21.78 21.87 -13.44
CA ALA A 19 21.90 22.39 -12.08
C ALA A 19 21.91 23.93 -12.10
N PRO A 20 20.90 24.62 -11.54
CA PRO A 20 20.96 26.07 -11.37
C PRO A 20 22.04 26.46 -10.35
N ALA A 21 22.77 27.54 -10.66
CA ALA A 21 24.05 27.89 -10.04
C ALA A 21 23.99 28.47 -8.61
N SER A 22 22.81 28.66 -8.01
CA SER A 22 22.70 29.25 -6.67
C SER A 22 21.96 28.35 -5.67
N GLY A 23 22.53 28.23 -4.47
CA GLY A 23 21.98 27.38 -3.40
C GLY A 23 20.58 27.81 -2.94
N TRP A 24 20.26 29.10 -3.01
CA TRP A 24 18.94 29.63 -2.67
C TRP A 24 17.87 29.25 -3.70
N GLN A 25 18.20 29.25 -5.00
CA GLN A 25 17.28 28.76 -6.04
C GLN A 25 17.02 27.26 -5.91
N ARG A 26 18.02 26.47 -5.47
CA ARG A 26 17.81 25.05 -5.13
C ARG A 26 16.86 24.87 -3.96
N ALA A 27 17.00 25.67 -2.90
CA ALA A 27 16.10 25.60 -1.74
C ALA A 27 14.67 26.01 -2.12
N MET A 28 14.52 27.08 -2.90
CA MET A 28 13.22 27.51 -3.42
C MET A 28 12.61 26.49 -4.37
N PHE A 29 13.40 25.81 -5.21
CA PHE A 29 12.90 24.74 -6.08
C PHE A 29 12.35 23.55 -5.28
N TRP A 30 12.96 23.17 -4.16
CA TRP A 30 12.41 22.14 -3.27
C TRP A 30 11.13 22.59 -2.55
N LEU A 31 10.97 23.88 -2.30
CA LEU A 31 9.78 24.46 -1.64
C LEU A 31 8.63 24.72 -2.61
N LEU A 32 8.92 25.09 -3.86
CA LEU A 32 7.96 25.41 -4.92
C LEU A 32 7.72 24.24 -5.88
N ALA A 33 8.49 23.15 -5.79
CA ALA A 33 8.19 21.93 -6.52
C ALA A 33 6.77 21.51 -6.11
N PRO A 34 5.80 21.49 -7.04
CA PRO A 34 4.48 20.97 -6.74
C PRO A 34 4.68 19.58 -6.12
N ALA A 35 4.00 19.33 -5.00
CA ALA A 35 4.13 18.10 -4.23
C ALA A 35 4.30 16.91 -5.18
N PRO A 36 5.21 15.95 -4.90
CA PRO A 36 5.64 14.91 -5.85
C PRO A 36 4.54 13.86 -6.06
N GLN A 37 3.42 14.29 -6.59
CA GLN A 37 2.26 13.50 -6.97
C GLN A 37 2.34 13.17 -8.48
N GLU A 38 3.25 13.83 -9.22
CA GLU A 38 3.46 13.62 -10.67
C GLU A 38 4.75 12.87 -11.05
N SER A 39 5.55 12.40 -10.08
CA SER A 39 6.51 11.33 -10.34
C SER A 39 5.70 10.03 -10.44
N ALA A 40 5.19 9.71 -11.64
CA ALA A 40 4.30 8.58 -11.93
C ALA A 40 4.51 7.41 -10.92
N PRO A 41 3.58 7.20 -9.98
CA PRO A 41 3.80 6.28 -8.88
C PRO A 41 3.90 4.85 -9.44
N PRO A 42 4.62 3.94 -8.76
CA PRO A 42 4.41 2.51 -9.00
C PRO A 42 2.90 2.27 -8.92
N ARG A 43 2.25 1.91 -10.04
CA ARG A 43 0.78 1.80 -10.21
C ARG A 43 0.11 1.58 -8.86
N ASN A 44 -0.44 2.64 -8.27
CA ASN A 44 -0.95 2.57 -6.92
C ASN A 44 -2.09 1.56 -6.93
N ARG A 45 -1.84 0.34 -6.44
CA ARG A 45 -2.84 -0.73 -6.42
C ARG A 45 -3.92 -0.45 -5.38
N LEU A 46 -3.66 0.47 -4.45
CA LEU A 46 -4.55 0.84 -3.35
C LEU A 46 -6.00 1.14 -3.79
N PRO A 47 -6.27 2.05 -4.76
CA PRO A 47 -7.63 2.30 -5.23
C PRO A 47 -8.31 1.05 -5.80
N GLY A 48 -7.57 0.20 -6.53
CA GLY A 48 -8.09 -1.05 -7.06
C GLY A 48 -8.45 -2.05 -5.97
N VAL A 49 -7.58 -2.22 -4.96
CA VAL A 49 -7.85 -3.10 -3.81
C VAL A 49 -9.02 -2.56 -2.98
N ARG A 50 -9.10 -1.24 -2.78
CA ARG A 50 -10.20 -0.60 -2.06
C ARG A 50 -11.54 -0.88 -2.73
N LEU A 51 -11.61 -0.77 -4.06
CA LEU A 51 -12.82 -1.06 -4.83
C LEU A 51 -13.25 -2.52 -4.66
N GLU A 52 -12.31 -3.47 -4.70
CA GLU A 52 -12.62 -4.88 -4.48
C GLU A 52 -13.15 -5.15 -3.06
N PHE A 53 -12.59 -4.48 -2.04
CA PHE A 53 -13.13 -4.55 -0.67
C PHE A 53 -14.54 -3.98 -0.58
N MET A 54 -14.82 -2.83 -1.21
CA MET A 54 -16.17 -2.27 -1.24
C MET A 54 -17.15 -3.18 -1.97
N ARG A 55 -16.72 -3.79 -3.09
CA ARG A 55 -17.54 -4.75 -3.84
C ARG A 55 -17.88 -6.00 -3.02
N ALA A 56 -16.96 -6.48 -2.19
CA ALA A 56 -17.20 -7.64 -1.33
C ALA A 56 -18.21 -7.38 -0.20
N LEU A 57 -18.48 -6.11 0.12
CA LEU A 57 -19.41 -5.67 1.17
C LEU A 57 -20.68 -5.02 0.60
N ALA A 58 -20.81 -4.86 -0.72
CA ALA A 58 -21.85 -4.06 -1.35
C ALA A 58 -23.26 -4.67 -1.22
N ASP A 59 -23.36 -5.96 -0.98
CA ASP A 59 -24.59 -6.73 -0.85
C ASP A 59 -25.10 -6.85 0.59
N ILE A 60 -24.36 -6.33 1.56
CA ILE A 60 -24.68 -6.43 2.99
C ILE A 60 -25.10 -5.06 3.52
N ASP A 61 -26.40 -4.87 3.74
CA ASP A 61 -26.93 -3.66 4.37
C ASP A 61 -27.07 -3.84 5.88
N ASP A 62 -25.95 -3.61 6.59
CA ASP A 62 -25.86 -3.65 8.05
C ASP A 62 -25.02 -2.46 8.56
N LEU A 63 -25.39 -1.90 9.71
CA LEU A 63 -24.71 -0.75 10.31
C LEU A 63 -23.25 -1.04 10.67
N ASP A 64 -22.94 -2.25 11.15
CA ASP A 64 -21.56 -2.63 11.45
C ASP A 64 -20.74 -2.81 10.17
N VAL A 65 -21.35 -3.29 9.09
CA VAL A 65 -20.71 -3.35 7.77
C VAL A 65 -20.45 -1.96 7.21
N GLU A 66 -21.37 -1.02 7.39
CA GLU A 66 -21.18 0.37 6.97
C GLU A 66 -19.99 1.03 7.68
N ARG A 67 -19.74 0.69 8.96
CA ARG A 67 -18.53 1.13 9.67
C ARG A 67 -17.26 0.56 9.04
N VAL A 68 -17.29 -0.71 8.61
CA VAL A 68 -16.16 -1.32 7.90
C VAL A 68 -15.95 -0.69 6.53
N ARG A 69 -17.02 -0.41 5.76
CA ARG A 69 -16.95 0.30 4.47
C ARG A 69 -16.30 1.67 4.63
N ASN A 70 -16.69 2.44 5.65
CA ASN A 70 -16.08 3.74 5.95
C ASN A 70 -14.58 3.62 6.28
N ARG A 71 -14.18 2.63 7.07
CA ARG A 71 -12.75 2.39 7.38
C ARG A 71 -11.95 1.98 6.14
N VAL A 72 -12.54 1.17 5.25
CA VAL A 72 -11.95 0.83 3.94
C VAL A 72 -11.80 2.08 3.07
N ALA A 73 -12.82 2.95 3.03
CA ALA A 73 -12.78 4.19 2.26
C ALA A 73 -11.68 5.15 2.73
N LEU A 74 -11.49 5.27 4.04
CA LEU A 74 -10.49 6.13 4.68
C LEU A 74 -9.07 5.56 4.68
N SER A 75 -8.89 4.28 4.35
CA SER A 75 -7.57 3.62 4.38
C SER A 75 -6.58 4.29 3.42
N GLN A 76 -5.40 4.65 3.93
CA GLN A 76 -4.35 5.34 3.17
C GLN A 76 -3.21 4.39 2.77
N SER A 77 -3.23 3.15 3.26
CA SER A 77 -2.19 2.17 2.98
C SER A 77 -2.70 0.74 2.75
N LEU A 78 -1.93 -0.06 2.01
CA LEU A 78 -2.19 -1.49 1.84
C LEU A 78 -2.07 -2.26 3.16
N ARG A 79 -1.23 -1.77 4.10
CA ARG A 79 -1.10 -2.36 5.44
C ARG A 79 -2.40 -2.20 6.23
N GLU A 80 -3.04 -1.04 6.19
CA GLU A 80 -4.34 -0.82 6.84
C GLU A 80 -5.41 -1.71 6.22
N LEU A 81 -5.50 -1.79 4.88
CA LEU A 81 -6.41 -2.71 4.21
C LEU A 81 -6.17 -4.18 4.57
N TRP A 82 -4.91 -4.58 4.75
CA TRP A 82 -4.57 -5.92 5.23
C TRP A 82 -5.12 -6.18 6.64
N HIS A 83 -5.00 -5.22 7.56
CA HIS A 83 -5.56 -5.37 8.91
C HIS A 83 -7.09 -5.41 8.91
N LEU A 84 -7.75 -4.73 7.96
CA LEU A 84 -9.20 -4.76 7.82
C LEU A 84 -9.74 -6.10 7.29
N ARG A 85 -8.90 -7.03 6.84
CA ARG A 85 -9.35 -8.36 6.40
C ARG A 85 -10.14 -9.11 7.47
N THR A 86 -9.71 -9.07 8.73
CA THR A 86 -10.40 -9.76 9.83
C THR A 86 -11.77 -9.14 10.09
N ASP A 87 -11.86 -7.81 10.01
CA ASP A 87 -13.11 -7.08 10.19
C ASP A 87 -14.09 -7.40 9.05
N VAL A 88 -13.61 -7.44 7.79
CA VAL A 88 -14.39 -7.85 6.62
C VAL A 88 -14.86 -9.30 6.72
N TYR A 89 -13.99 -10.22 7.14
CA TYR A 89 -14.35 -11.62 7.34
C TYR A 89 -15.46 -11.78 8.37
N ARG A 90 -15.35 -11.08 9.51
CA ARG A 90 -16.37 -11.10 10.56
C ARG A 90 -17.69 -10.52 10.05
N ALA A 91 -17.64 -9.39 9.36
CA ALA A 91 -18.82 -8.75 8.77
C ALA A 91 -19.56 -9.69 7.80
N ILE A 92 -18.85 -10.32 6.87
CA ILE A 92 -19.43 -11.26 5.90
C ILE A 92 -19.92 -12.54 6.60
N GLY A 93 -19.17 -13.05 7.58
CA GLY A 93 -19.54 -14.25 8.32
C GLY A 93 -20.82 -14.07 9.16
N LEU A 94 -21.07 -12.87 9.67
CA LEU A 94 -22.30 -12.53 10.40
C LEU A 94 -23.50 -12.31 9.46
N ALA A 95 -23.28 -11.71 8.28
CA ALA A 95 -24.36 -11.40 7.35
C ALA A 95 -24.76 -12.58 6.44
N HIS A 96 -23.81 -13.46 6.11
CA HIS A 96 -24.03 -14.61 5.24
C HIS A 96 -23.65 -15.91 5.96
N THR A 97 -22.58 -16.56 5.50
CA THR A 97 -22.08 -17.82 6.03
C THR A 97 -20.56 -17.80 6.00
N GLN A 98 -19.95 -18.63 6.84
CA GLN A 98 -18.50 -18.76 6.91
C GLN A 98 -17.86 -19.11 5.56
N ARG A 99 -18.49 -20.00 4.78
CA ARG A 99 -17.99 -20.42 3.46
C ARG A 99 -17.94 -19.26 2.45
N GLU A 100 -18.93 -18.38 2.51
CA GLU A 100 -18.99 -17.19 1.66
C GLU A 100 -17.90 -16.18 2.06
N ALA A 101 -17.68 -16.00 3.36
CA ALA A 101 -16.61 -15.16 3.90
C ALA A 101 -15.21 -15.66 3.47
N GLU A 102 -14.96 -16.96 3.54
CA GLU A 102 -13.70 -17.57 3.08
C GLU A 102 -13.47 -17.37 1.58
N THR A 103 -14.52 -17.56 0.77
CA THR A 103 -14.46 -17.39 -0.69
C THR A 103 -14.10 -15.95 -1.06
N ARG A 104 -14.82 -14.97 -0.50
CA ARG A 104 -14.58 -13.54 -0.75
C ARG A 104 -13.23 -13.08 -0.22
N LEU A 105 -12.84 -13.53 0.97
CA LEU A 105 -11.53 -13.23 1.52
C LEU A 105 -10.41 -13.83 0.66
N GLY A 106 -10.57 -15.05 0.15
CA GLY A 106 -9.64 -15.67 -0.78
C GLY A 106 -9.39 -14.82 -2.03
N LEU A 107 -10.46 -14.25 -2.60
CA LEU A 107 -10.35 -13.30 -3.71
C LEU A 107 -9.63 -12.01 -3.30
N LEU A 108 -9.85 -11.48 -2.10
CA LEU A 108 -9.12 -10.31 -1.62
C LEU A 108 -7.62 -10.62 -1.38
N ASN A 109 -7.28 -11.84 -0.99
CA ASN A 109 -5.91 -12.26 -0.66
C ASN A 109 -4.97 -12.25 -1.86
N ARG A 110 -5.49 -12.48 -3.07
CA ARG A 110 -4.69 -12.43 -4.32
C ARG A 110 -4.04 -11.06 -4.53
N HIS A 111 -4.59 -10.00 -3.93
CA HIS A 111 -4.07 -8.64 -4.02
C HIS A 111 -2.90 -8.38 -3.08
N PHE A 112 -2.67 -9.26 -2.10
CA PHE A 112 -1.57 -9.22 -1.17
C PHE A 112 -0.61 -10.36 -1.50
N PRO A 113 0.30 -10.19 -2.48
CA PRO A 113 1.35 -11.16 -2.69
C PRO A 113 2.14 -11.25 -1.38
N CYS A 114 2.08 -12.41 -0.72
CA CYS A 114 3.02 -12.72 0.34
C CYS A 114 4.40 -12.45 -0.24
N ARG A 115 5.12 -11.49 0.35
CA ARG A 115 6.57 -11.38 0.15
C ARG A 115 7.16 -12.68 0.69
N ALA A 116 7.18 -13.74 -0.10
CA ALA A 116 8.29 -14.66 0.02
C ALA A 116 9.52 -13.77 -0.19
N PRO A 117 10.51 -13.79 0.73
CA PRO A 117 11.78 -13.16 0.45
C PRO A 117 12.19 -13.71 -0.90
N ARG A 118 12.33 -12.84 -1.90
CA ARG A 118 13.04 -13.24 -3.11
C ARG A 118 14.40 -13.64 -2.57
N SER A 119 14.61 -14.95 -2.46
CA SER A 119 15.90 -15.52 -2.24
C SER A 119 16.75 -14.97 -3.38
N GLN A 120 17.44 -13.87 -3.12
CA GLN A 120 18.53 -13.37 -3.93
C GLN A 120 19.76 -14.24 -3.61
N PHE A 121 19.55 -15.55 -3.63
CA PHE A 121 20.58 -16.56 -3.59
C PHE A 121 20.43 -17.36 -4.86
N GLY A 122 21.36 -17.14 -5.77
CA GLY A 122 21.54 -17.90 -7.00
C GLY A 122 21.39 -17.06 -8.26
N ALA A 123 22.50 -16.56 -8.80
CA ALA A 123 23.23 -17.34 -9.80
C ALA A 123 24.52 -16.61 -10.21
N LEU A 124 25.64 -17.29 -9.91
CA LEU A 124 26.99 -17.24 -10.50
C LEU A 124 27.81 -15.94 -10.36
#